data_AF-F0QXR1-F1
#
_entry.id   AF-F0QXR1-F1
#
_cell.length_a   1.000
_cell.length_b   1.000
_cell.length_c   1.000
_cell.angle_alpha   90.00
_cell.angle_beta   90.00
_cell.angle_gamma   90.00
#
_symmetry.space_group_name_H-M   'P 1'
#
loop_
_entity.id
_entity.type
_entity.pdbx_description
1 polymer ?
#
loop_
_entity_poly.entity_id
_entity_poly.type
_entity_poly.pdbx_seq_one_letter_code
_entity_poly.pdbx_strand_id
1 'polypeptide(L)'
;MLTLSEGLIRRREVYVYGFRSPTSVTVGLGSIALVTKGLILIVSAIPRSFNAQEEPISLNDTLIRGRVRRHFCWDGNFIWPPENVNALTTLVDSGYALVIERLDKPPNIIRIYRRLVNQGLIRAETILNIQAAISTTPTLVGIIEVRELGRGKPFWRFPRPCLAGQYVNNALSKLGVRVV
;
A
#
# COMPACT_ATOMS: atom_id res chain seq x y z
N MET A 1 -0.01 -20.41 5.69
CA MET A 1 -0.78 -19.41 6.46
C MET A 1 -0.33 -19.33 7.92
N LEU A 2 0.11 -18.16 8.37
CA LEU A 2 0.44 -17.86 9.77
C LEU A 2 -0.71 -17.06 10.41
N THR A 3 -1.24 -17.50 11.55
CA THR A 3 -2.25 -16.76 12.30
C THR A 3 -1.58 -15.95 13.41
N LEU A 4 -1.83 -14.64 13.41
CA LEU A 4 -1.33 -13.73 14.43
C LEU A 4 -2.52 -13.25 15.29
N SER A 5 -2.47 -13.57 16.58
CA SER A 5 -3.40 -13.05 17.58
C SER A 5 -2.59 -12.29 18.62
N GLU A 6 -2.67 -10.96 18.60
CA GLU A 6 -2.07 -10.14 19.65
C GLU A 6 -3.11 -9.18 20.22
N GLY A 7 -3.10 -9.04 21.56
CA GLY A 7 -3.86 -8.01 22.28
C GLY A 7 -3.58 -6.56 21.83
N LEU A 8 -2.63 -6.32 20.92
CA LEU A 8 -2.23 -5.03 20.36
C LEU A 8 -2.94 -4.65 19.04
N ILE A 9 -3.62 -5.59 18.35
CA ILE A 9 -4.32 -5.40 17.06
C ILE A 9 -5.84 -5.28 17.28
N ARG A 10 -6.29 -4.35 18.12
CA ARG A 10 -7.73 -4.18 18.46
C ARG A 10 -8.46 -5.48 18.85
N ARG A 11 -7.76 -6.50 19.37
CA ARG A 11 -8.29 -7.85 19.67
C ARG A 11 -8.89 -8.60 18.46
N ARG A 12 -8.38 -8.36 17.26
CA ARG A 12 -8.78 -9.12 16.07
C ARG A 12 -7.62 -9.98 15.60
N GLU A 13 -7.92 -11.25 15.36
CA GLU A 13 -7.00 -12.16 14.69
C GLU A 13 -6.77 -11.69 13.25
N VAL A 14 -5.54 -11.83 12.79
CA VAL A 14 -5.17 -11.56 11.41
C VAL A 14 -4.37 -12.72 10.84
N TYR A 15 -4.54 -12.91 9.55
CA TYR A 15 -3.91 -13.98 8.79
C TYR A 15 -2.83 -13.40 7.91
N VAL A 16 -1.65 -14.00 7.94
CA VAL A 16 -0.50 -13.58 7.14
C VAL A 16 -0.14 -14.67 6.16
N TYR A 17 0.13 -14.24 4.92
CA TYR A 17 0.54 -15.06 3.80
C TYR A 17 1.80 -14.45 3.21
N GLY A 18 2.79 -15.28 2.87
CA GLY A 18 3.98 -14.86 2.15
C GLY A 18 4.03 -15.46 0.76
N PHE A 19 4.59 -14.72 -0.18
CA PHE A 19 4.75 -15.13 -1.57
C PHE A 19 6.07 -14.60 -2.11
N ARG A 20 6.75 -15.40 -2.93
CA ARG A 20 7.94 -14.95 -3.65
C ARG A 20 7.55 -13.99 -4.78
N SER A 21 8.20 -12.85 -4.90
CA SER A 21 8.05 -11.98 -6.08
C SER A 21 8.81 -12.57 -7.28
N PRO A 22 8.27 -12.55 -8.51
CA PRO A 22 7.06 -11.83 -8.96
C PRO A 22 5.81 -12.72 -9.09
N THR A 23 5.43 -13.49 -8.07
CA THR A 23 4.12 -14.17 -8.07
C THR A 23 2.98 -13.14 -8.03
N SER A 24 1.98 -13.31 -8.89
CA SER A 24 0.83 -12.41 -8.96
C SER A 24 -0.17 -12.68 -7.83
N VAL A 25 -0.35 -11.70 -6.95
CA VAL A 25 -1.21 -11.78 -5.77
C VAL A 25 -2.21 -10.63 -5.77
N THR A 26 -3.47 -10.93 -5.46
CA THR A 26 -4.54 -9.94 -5.41
C THR A 26 -4.72 -9.34 -4.02
N VAL A 27 -4.84 -8.01 -3.96
CA VAL A 27 -5.11 -7.25 -2.74
C VAL A 27 -6.52 -6.69 -2.84
N GLY A 28 -7.42 -7.23 -2.03
CA GLY A 28 -8.81 -6.78 -1.97
C GLY A 28 -9.13 -6.07 -0.67
N LEU A 29 -10.42 -5.78 -0.46
CA LEU A 29 -10.90 -5.17 0.77
C LEU A 29 -10.57 -6.01 2.02
N GLY A 30 -10.17 -5.33 3.09
CA GLY A 30 -9.78 -5.98 4.34
C GLY A 30 -8.41 -6.66 4.30
N SER A 31 -7.63 -6.42 3.24
CA SER A 31 -6.26 -6.89 3.11
C SER A 31 -5.27 -5.74 2.91
N ILE A 32 -4.07 -5.93 3.43
CA ILE A 32 -2.94 -5.03 3.29
C ILE A 32 -1.77 -5.86 2.76
N ALA A 33 -1.13 -5.39 1.70
CA ALA A 33 0.10 -5.98 1.20
C ALA A 33 1.30 -5.19 1.69
N LEU A 34 2.38 -5.90 1.97
CA LEU A 34 3.72 -5.37 2.03
C LEU A 34 4.51 -5.99 0.88
N VAL A 35 5.13 -5.14 0.07
CA VAL A 35 5.98 -5.54 -1.04
C VAL A 35 7.40 -5.10 -0.75
N THR A 36 8.30 -6.06 -0.73
CA THR A 36 9.74 -5.85 -0.60
C THR A 36 10.46 -6.53 -1.77
N LYS A 37 11.78 -6.36 -1.86
CA LYS A 37 12.57 -7.06 -2.87
C LYS A 37 12.50 -8.57 -2.66
N GLY A 38 11.82 -9.26 -3.58
CA GLY A 38 11.74 -10.73 -3.59
C GLY A 38 10.62 -11.34 -2.73
N LEU A 39 9.96 -10.57 -1.86
CA LEU A 39 8.93 -11.07 -0.94
C LEU A 39 7.71 -10.15 -0.92
N ILE A 40 6.53 -10.76 -1.03
CA ILE A 40 5.22 -10.12 -0.87
C ILE A 40 4.55 -10.75 0.35
N LEU A 41 4.15 -9.94 1.31
CA LEU A 41 3.36 -10.38 2.45
C LEU A 41 1.95 -9.80 2.36
N ILE A 42 0.93 -10.64 2.52
CA ILE A 42 -0.46 -10.20 2.63
C ILE A 42 -0.93 -10.43 4.06
N VAL A 43 -1.41 -9.37 4.71
CA VAL A 43 -2.18 -9.45 5.96
C VAL A 43 -3.65 -9.29 5.63
N SER A 44 -4.49 -10.16 6.18
CA SER A 44 -5.95 -10.13 6.00
C SER A 44 -6.66 -10.30 7.33
N ALA A 45 -7.77 -9.57 7.53
CA ALA A 45 -8.63 -9.74 8.70
C ALA A 45 -9.45 -11.04 8.69
N ILE A 46 -9.53 -11.70 7.53
CA ILE A 46 -10.22 -12.99 7.34
C ILE A 46 -9.31 -13.97 6.59
N PRO A 47 -9.49 -15.29 6.76
CA PRO A 47 -8.80 -16.27 5.95
C PRO A 47 -9.05 -16.03 4.46
N ARG A 48 -8.03 -16.26 3.63
CA ARG A 48 -8.09 -16.09 2.18
C ARG A 48 -7.44 -17.27 1.50
N SER A 49 -7.95 -17.59 0.32
CA SER A 49 -7.32 -18.51 -0.61
C SER A 49 -6.69 -17.71 -1.74
N PHE A 50 -5.49 -18.09 -2.13
CA PHE A 50 -4.76 -17.48 -3.22
C PHE A 50 -4.42 -18.54 -4.26
N ASN A 51 -4.47 -18.18 -5.54
CA ASN A 51 -4.01 -19.03 -6.65
C ASN A 51 -2.49 -18.92 -6.84
N ALA A 52 -1.75 -18.71 -5.76
CA ALA A 52 -0.32 -18.41 -5.72
C ALA A 52 0.37 -19.35 -4.74
N GLN A 53 1.58 -19.79 -5.07
CA GLN A 53 2.36 -20.65 -4.18
C GLN A 53 2.84 -19.84 -2.96
N GLU A 54 2.39 -20.22 -1.77
CA GLU A 54 2.83 -19.61 -0.51
C GLU A 54 4.29 -19.96 -0.21
N GLU A 55 5.01 -18.99 0.35
CA GLU A 55 6.36 -19.14 0.90
C GLU A 55 6.27 -19.30 2.43
N PRO A 56 7.10 -20.15 3.05
CA PRO A 56 7.19 -20.19 4.51
C PRO A 56 7.57 -18.82 5.06
N ILE A 57 6.80 -18.34 6.05
CA ILE A 57 6.99 -17.03 6.67
C ILE A 57 7.26 -17.15 8.17
N SER A 58 8.18 -16.32 8.66
CA SER A 58 8.46 -16.12 10.06
C SER A 58 7.69 -14.92 10.62
N LEU A 59 7.54 -14.85 11.94
CA LEU A 59 6.99 -13.67 12.61
C LEU A 59 7.81 -12.41 12.31
N ASN A 60 9.12 -12.55 12.11
CA ASN A 60 10.00 -11.41 11.86
C ASN A 60 9.70 -10.72 10.53
N ASP A 61 9.20 -11.47 9.55
CA ASP A 61 8.82 -10.92 8.25
C ASP A 61 7.63 -9.96 8.38
N THR A 62 6.79 -10.16 9.40
CA THR A 62 5.59 -9.35 9.65
C THR A 62 5.83 -8.09 10.48
N LEU A 63 6.93 -8.07 11.26
CA LEU A 63 7.30 -6.98 12.15
C LEU A 63 8.39 -6.13 11.53
N ILE A 64 8.04 -4.90 11.18
CA ILE A 64 8.94 -4.03 10.41
C ILE A 64 9.20 -2.75 11.17
N ARG A 65 10.48 -2.45 11.37
CA ARG A 65 10.88 -1.12 11.79
C ARG A 65 11.20 -0.30 10.56
N GLY A 66 10.43 0.77 10.34
CA GLY A 66 10.65 1.63 9.19
C GLY A 66 10.13 3.04 9.36
N ARG A 67 10.65 3.94 8.52
CA ARG A 67 10.21 5.34 8.42
C ARG A 67 9.43 5.54 7.14
N VAL A 68 8.22 6.10 7.26
CA VAL A 68 7.41 6.46 6.10
C VAL A 68 8.05 7.66 5.38
N ARG A 69 8.27 7.52 4.08
CA ARG A 69 8.84 8.55 3.20
C ARG A 69 7.71 9.24 2.44
N ARG A 70 7.39 10.48 2.83
CA ARG A 70 6.31 11.28 2.23
C ARG A 70 6.72 12.12 1.03
N HIS A 71 8.03 12.30 0.81
CA HIS A 71 8.52 13.12 -0.30
C HIS A 71 8.11 12.56 -1.68
N PHE A 72 7.80 11.26 -1.76
CA PHE A 72 7.28 10.60 -2.95
C PHE A 72 5.78 10.85 -3.18
N CYS A 73 5.05 11.32 -2.16
CA CYS A 73 3.69 11.80 -2.37
C CYS A 73 3.74 13.23 -2.90
N TRP A 74 3.10 13.49 -4.04
CA TRP A 74 2.70 14.83 -4.46
C TRP A 74 1.87 15.50 -3.36
N ASP A 75 2.30 16.72 -3.02
CA ASP A 75 1.74 17.51 -1.92
C ASP A 75 1.68 16.75 -0.57
N GLY A 76 2.54 15.74 -0.40
CA GLY A 76 2.57 14.91 0.80
C GLY A 76 1.38 13.95 0.96
N ASN A 77 0.48 13.87 -0.03
CA ASN A 77 -0.79 13.16 0.09
C ASN A 77 -1.09 12.16 -1.04
N PHE A 78 -0.56 12.32 -2.27
CA PHE A 78 -0.95 11.50 -3.44
C PHE A 78 0.22 10.98 -4.24
N ILE A 79 0.16 9.78 -4.81
CA ILE A 79 1.17 9.36 -5.81
C ILE A 79 0.71 9.82 -7.18
N TRP A 80 1.11 11.01 -7.61
CA TRP A 80 0.77 11.59 -8.91
C TRP A 80 1.94 12.47 -9.35
N PRO A 81 2.30 12.65 -10.64
CA PRO A 81 1.72 12.10 -11.88
C PRO A 81 2.13 10.63 -12.16
N PRO A 82 1.66 10.01 -13.28
CA PRO A 82 1.99 8.62 -13.66
C PRO A 82 3.49 8.28 -13.72
N GLU A 83 4.35 9.27 -13.92
CA GLU A 83 5.81 9.10 -13.91
C GLU A 83 6.32 8.62 -12.54
N ASN A 84 5.75 9.15 -11.45
CA ASN A 84 6.09 8.74 -10.08
C ASN A 84 5.68 7.28 -9.78
N VAL A 85 4.75 6.74 -10.57
CA VAL A 85 4.21 5.38 -10.39
C VAL A 85 5.20 4.35 -10.92
N ASN A 86 5.88 4.64 -12.04
CA ASN A 86 6.96 3.79 -12.55
C ASN A 86 8.18 3.78 -11.63
N ALA A 87 8.41 4.84 -10.85
CA ALA A 87 9.48 4.87 -9.86
C ALA A 87 9.27 3.89 -8.70
N LEU A 88 8.04 3.37 -8.49
CA LEU A 88 7.75 2.43 -7.40
C LEU A 88 8.52 1.12 -7.54
N THR A 89 8.72 0.62 -8.76
CA THR A 89 9.51 -0.61 -8.96
C THR A 89 10.96 -0.38 -8.56
N THR A 90 11.53 0.74 -9.01
CA THR A 90 12.91 1.14 -8.69
C THR A 90 13.12 1.33 -7.19
N LEU A 91 12.12 1.86 -6.47
CA LEU A 91 12.19 2.02 -5.02
C LEU A 91 12.29 0.66 -4.30
N VAL A 92 11.50 -0.32 -4.73
CA VAL A 92 11.57 -1.68 -4.16
C VAL A 92 12.93 -2.31 -4.45
N ASP A 93 13.44 -2.16 -5.66
CA ASP A 93 14.78 -2.66 -6.04
C ASP A 93 15.91 -1.99 -5.23
N SER A 94 15.70 -0.73 -4.85
CA SER A 94 16.61 0.07 -4.01
C SER A 94 16.47 -0.23 -2.51
N GLY A 95 15.65 -1.21 -2.11
CA GLY A 95 15.51 -1.66 -0.72
C GLY A 95 14.41 -0.98 0.09
N TYR A 96 13.56 -0.16 -0.54
CA TYR A 96 12.33 0.34 0.11
C TYR A 96 11.24 -0.74 0.07
N ALA A 97 10.32 -0.66 1.02
CA ALA A 97 9.09 -1.44 1.01
C ALA A 97 7.88 -0.57 0.64
N LEU A 98 6.92 -1.18 -0.03
CA LEU A 98 5.61 -0.58 -0.28
C LEU A 98 4.57 -1.27 0.60
N VAL A 99 3.76 -0.49 1.31
CA VAL A 99 2.57 -0.98 2.02
C VAL A 99 1.35 -0.53 1.23
N ILE A 100 0.57 -1.47 0.74
CA ILE A 100 -0.54 -1.24 -0.18
C ILE A 100 -1.83 -1.68 0.51
N GLU A 101 -2.83 -0.80 0.56
CA GLU A 101 -4.13 -1.08 1.13
C GLU A 101 -5.23 -0.64 0.17
N ARG A 102 -6.26 -1.48 -0.01
CA ARG A 102 -7.46 -1.08 -0.72
C ARG A 102 -8.47 -0.48 0.27
N LEU A 103 -8.95 0.72 -0.03
CA LEU A 103 -10.04 1.34 0.71
C LEU A 103 -11.40 0.84 0.24
N ASP A 104 -12.35 0.76 1.17
CA ASP A 104 -13.75 0.50 0.86
C ASP A 104 -14.40 1.68 0.10
N LYS A 105 -13.99 2.91 0.44
CA LYS A 105 -14.54 4.12 -0.16
C LYS A 105 -13.44 5.12 -0.50
N PRO A 106 -13.52 5.80 -1.65
CA PRO A 106 -12.60 6.88 -1.97
C PRO A 106 -12.82 8.05 -1.00
N PRO A 107 -11.76 8.70 -0.50
CA PRO A 107 -11.92 9.92 0.25
C PRO A 107 -12.38 11.07 -0.67
N ASN A 108 -13.01 12.09 -0.07
CA ASN A 108 -13.50 13.24 -0.80
C ASN A 108 -12.34 14.20 -1.12
N ILE A 109 -11.76 14.08 -2.32
CA ILE A 109 -10.58 14.84 -2.75
C ILE A 109 -10.92 16.32 -2.88
N ILE A 110 -12.12 16.63 -3.36
CA ILE A 110 -12.62 18.00 -3.49
C ILE A 110 -12.59 18.68 -2.11
N ARG A 111 -13.06 18.00 -1.07
CA ARG A 111 -13.04 18.54 0.31
C ARG A 111 -11.61 18.74 0.82
N ILE A 112 -10.68 17.82 0.52
CA ILE A 112 -9.28 17.90 0.94
C ILE A 112 -8.60 19.12 0.30
N TYR A 113 -8.84 19.37 -0.99
CA TYR A 113 -8.15 20.41 -1.76
C TYR A 113 -8.91 21.71 -1.95
N ARG A 114 -10.15 21.82 -1.44
CA ARG A 114 -11.01 23.00 -1.63
C ARG A 114 -10.27 24.31 -1.34
N ARG A 115 -9.49 24.35 -0.26
CA ARG A 115 -8.72 25.54 0.14
C ARG A 115 -7.67 25.92 -0.91
N LEU A 116 -6.92 24.94 -1.42
CA LEU A 116 -5.87 25.17 -2.41
C LEU A 116 -6.43 25.58 -3.77
N VAL A 117 -7.59 25.03 -4.15
CA VAL A 117 -8.33 25.45 -5.35
C VAL A 117 -8.84 26.89 -5.20
N ASN A 118 -9.46 27.22 -4.07
CA ASN A 118 -9.96 28.58 -3.81
C ASN A 118 -8.83 29.63 -3.78
N GLN A 119 -7.62 29.22 -3.41
CA GLN A 119 -6.42 30.08 -3.42
C GLN A 119 -5.75 30.15 -4.80
N GLY A 120 -6.28 29.47 -5.82
CA GLY A 120 -5.71 29.43 -7.17
C GLY A 120 -4.41 28.63 -7.29
N LEU A 121 -4.01 27.88 -6.25
CA LEU A 121 -2.75 27.12 -6.23
C LEU A 121 -2.84 25.83 -7.04
N ILE A 122 -4.05 25.28 -7.21
CA ILE A 122 -4.31 24.07 -8.00
C ILE A 122 -5.55 24.30 -8.86
N ARG A 123 -5.51 23.87 -10.12
CA ARG A 123 -6.66 23.94 -11.03
C ARG A 123 -7.74 22.95 -10.60
N ALA A 124 -9.00 23.37 -10.65
CA ALA A 124 -10.14 22.52 -10.32
C ALA A 124 -10.19 21.24 -11.18
N GLU A 125 -9.85 21.35 -12.46
CA GLU A 125 -9.74 20.22 -13.40
C GLU A 125 -8.77 19.14 -12.91
N THR A 126 -7.61 19.53 -12.36
CA THR A 126 -6.63 18.59 -11.80
C THR A 126 -7.25 17.76 -10.67
N ILE A 127 -8.05 18.40 -9.80
CA ILE A 127 -8.73 17.72 -8.69
C ILE A 127 -9.79 16.74 -9.20
N LEU A 128 -10.55 17.12 -10.23
CA LEU A 128 -11.55 16.24 -10.85
C LEU A 128 -10.90 15.00 -11.47
N ASN A 129 -9.78 15.18 -12.17
CA ASN A 129 -9.02 14.08 -12.75
C ASN A 129 -8.47 13.12 -11.67
N ILE A 130 -7.95 13.66 -10.57
CA ILE A 130 -7.49 12.86 -9.42
C ILE A 130 -8.67 12.10 -8.79
N GLN A 131 -9.81 12.77 -8.58
CA GLN A 131 -11.02 12.15 -8.02
C GLN A 131 -11.52 10.99 -8.88
N ALA A 132 -11.53 11.16 -10.21
CA ALA A 132 -11.92 10.12 -11.15
C ALA A 132 -10.95 8.92 -11.15
N ALA A 133 -9.65 9.17 -11.03
CA ALA A 133 -8.65 8.11 -10.97
C ALA A 133 -8.73 7.27 -9.67
N ILE A 134 -9.20 7.87 -8.57
CA ILE A 134 -9.29 7.22 -7.25
C ILE A 134 -10.63 6.53 -7.03
N SER A 135 -11.71 6.98 -7.70
CA SER A 135 -13.06 6.49 -7.42
C SER A 135 -13.26 5.01 -7.75
N THR A 136 -12.56 4.47 -8.75
CA THR A 136 -12.71 3.08 -9.20
C THR A 136 -11.96 2.08 -8.31
N THR A 137 -10.76 2.44 -7.84
CA THR A 137 -9.89 1.54 -7.07
C THR A 137 -9.10 2.37 -6.04
N PRO A 138 -9.77 2.88 -4.98
CA PRO A 138 -9.11 3.75 -4.02
C PRO A 138 -8.07 2.95 -3.25
N THR A 139 -6.80 3.29 -3.48
CA THR A 139 -5.65 2.52 -3.00
C THR A 139 -4.75 3.43 -2.18
N LEU A 140 -4.29 2.98 -1.03
CA LEU A 140 -3.26 3.66 -0.25
C LEU A 140 -1.92 2.96 -0.50
N VAL A 141 -0.86 3.74 -0.67
CA VAL A 141 0.51 3.26 -0.81
C VAL A 141 1.41 4.02 0.15
N GLY A 142 1.94 3.33 1.15
CA GLY A 142 2.98 3.81 2.05
C GLY A 142 4.35 3.38 1.56
N ILE A 143 5.29 4.31 1.39
CA ILE A 143 6.67 3.99 1.05
C ILE A 143 7.49 4.01 2.33
N ILE A 144 8.17 2.90 2.61
CA ILE A 144 8.86 2.66 3.87
C ILE A 144 10.32 2.34 3.60
N GLU A 145 11.20 3.04 4.29
CA GLU A 145 12.59 2.63 4.41
C GLU A 145 12.69 1.55 5.50
N VAL A 146 12.90 0.30 5.07
CA VAL A 146 13.03 -0.85 5.99
C VAL A 146 14.39 -0.77 6.67
N ARG A 147 14.39 -0.67 8.00
CA ARG A 147 15.62 -0.67 8.80
C ARG A 147 15.98 -2.06 9.31
N GLU A 148 14.95 -2.83 9.68
CA GLU A 148 15.10 -4.16 10.26
C GLU A 148 13.77 -4.93 10.14
N LEU A 149 13.87 -6.23 9.86
CA LEU A 149 12.79 -7.21 9.99
C LEU A 149 12.93 -7.88 11.35
N GLY A 150 11.86 -8.00 12.13
CA GLY A 150 11.85 -8.77 13.39
C GLY A 150 11.44 -8.03 14.65
N ARG A 151 11.72 -6.74 14.76
CA ARG A 151 11.38 -5.96 15.98
C ARG A 151 10.82 -4.60 15.59
N GLY A 152 9.49 -4.46 15.55
CA GLY A 152 8.86 -3.22 15.09
C GLY A 152 7.35 -3.18 15.21
N LYS A 153 6.74 -2.16 14.60
CA LYS A 153 5.29 -2.13 14.44
C LYS A 153 4.92 -3.11 13.33
N PRO A 154 3.82 -3.86 13.48
CA PRO A 154 3.38 -4.73 12.41
C PRO A 154 2.96 -3.88 11.21
N PHE A 155 3.25 -4.34 9.99
CA PHE A 155 3.14 -3.47 8.82
C PHE A 155 1.70 -3.05 8.47
N TRP A 156 0.71 -3.77 8.97
CA TRP A 156 -0.71 -3.40 8.83
C TRP A 156 -1.08 -2.15 9.67
N ARG A 157 -0.15 -1.58 10.47
CA ARG A 157 -0.40 -0.46 11.39
C ARG A 157 0.47 0.79 11.11
N PHE A 158 0.80 1.05 9.84
CA PHE A 158 1.57 2.26 9.47
C PHE A 158 0.67 3.48 9.25
N PRO A 159 0.90 4.59 9.98
CA PRO A 159 0.15 5.82 9.76
C PRO A 159 0.63 6.53 8.50
N ARG A 160 -0.30 7.19 7.80
CA ARG A 160 -0.05 8.23 6.79
C ARG A 160 0.52 7.76 5.43
N PRO A 161 -0.12 6.81 4.74
CA PRO A 161 0.21 6.47 3.35
C PRO A 161 -0.21 7.57 2.34
N CYS A 162 0.34 7.51 1.13
CA CYS A 162 -0.12 8.33 0.01
C CYS A 162 -1.37 7.69 -0.61
N LEU A 163 -2.31 8.50 -1.11
CA LEU A 163 -3.43 8.01 -1.90
C LEU A 163 -3.01 7.79 -3.36
N ALA A 164 -3.40 6.64 -3.89
CA ALA A 164 -3.14 6.17 -5.22
C ALA A 164 -4.45 5.70 -5.85
N GLY A 165 -4.67 6.06 -7.10
CA GLY A 165 -5.81 5.58 -7.87
C GLY A 165 -5.50 4.30 -8.64
N GLN A 166 -6.38 3.96 -9.59
CA GLN A 166 -6.26 2.78 -10.44
C GLN A 166 -4.95 2.68 -11.21
N TYR A 167 -4.31 3.81 -11.57
CA TYR A 167 -3.08 3.82 -12.37
C TYR A 167 -1.91 3.13 -11.67
N VAL A 168 -1.94 3.04 -10.34
CA VAL A 168 -0.86 2.38 -9.58
C VAL A 168 -0.81 0.89 -9.86
N ASN A 169 -1.93 0.28 -10.26
CA ASN A 169 -2.00 -1.14 -10.58
C ASN A 169 -1.03 -1.55 -11.68
N ASN A 170 -0.73 -0.69 -12.65
CA ASN A 170 0.24 -1.02 -13.70
C ASN A 170 1.66 -1.20 -13.13
N ALA A 171 2.08 -0.37 -12.18
CA ALA A 171 3.36 -0.53 -11.52
C ALA A 171 3.35 -1.67 -10.50
N LEU A 172 2.27 -1.81 -9.73
CA LEU A 172 2.14 -2.91 -8.77
C LEU A 172 2.11 -4.27 -9.47
N SER A 173 1.51 -4.37 -10.67
CA SER A 173 1.46 -5.64 -11.41
C SER A 173 2.86 -6.10 -11.81
N LYS A 174 3.77 -5.17 -12.11
CA LYS A 174 5.20 -5.49 -12.35
C LYS A 174 5.88 -6.04 -11.09
N LEU A 175 5.38 -5.68 -9.91
CA LEU A 175 5.83 -6.18 -8.61
C LEU A 175 5.07 -7.43 -8.15
N GLY A 176 4.25 -8.04 -9.01
CA GLY A 176 3.43 -9.21 -8.64
C GLY A 176 2.20 -8.88 -7.79
N VAL A 177 1.75 -7.61 -7.74
CA VAL A 177 0.58 -7.22 -6.93
C VAL A 177 -0.49 -6.59 -7.79
N ARG A 178 -1.74 -7.01 -7.60
CA ARG A 178 -2.90 -6.40 -8.27
C ARG A 178 -3.96 -6.01 -7.24
N VAL A 179 -4.35 -4.74 -7.20
CA VAL A 179 -5.43 -4.27 -6.33
C VAL A 179 -6.78 -4.46 -7.05
N VAL A 180 -7.70 -5.20 -6.42
CA VAL A 180 -8.97 -5.68 -7.03
C VAL A 180 -10.18 -5.38 -6.18
#